data_AF-A0A2R5L307-F1
#
_entry.id   AF-A0A2R5L307-F1
#
_cell.length_a   1.000
_cell.length_b   1.000
_cell.length_c   1.000
_cell.angle_alpha   90.00
_cell.angle_beta   90.00
_cell.angle_gamma   90.00
#
_symmetry.space_group_name_H-M   'P 1'
#
loop_
_entity.id
_entity.type
_entity.pdbx_description
1 polymer ?
#
loop_
_entity_poly.entity_id
_entity_poly.type
_entity_poly.pdbx_seq_one_letter_code
_entity_poly.pdbx_strand_id
1 'polypeptide(L)'
;NPFNDPVRGKESAIAEYNRGADVIFHAAGGTGTGVIEGAKSKGIFAIGVDSNQDYVAPGTVLTSMIKNVDQAVFATVKDVKEGTFKSGVNRFGV
;
A
#
# COMPACT_ATOMS: atom_id res chain seq x y z
N ASN A 1 -16.47 -3.18 -2.56
CA ASN A 1 -15.49 -2.13 -2.91
C ASN A 1 -14.18 -2.84 -3.26
N PRO A 2 -13.63 -2.69 -4.49
CA PRO A 2 -12.43 -3.41 -4.93
C PRO A 2 -11.16 -3.16 -4.10
N PHE A 3 -11.07 -2.04 -3.37
CA PHE A 3 -9.91 -1.70 -2.52
C PHE A 3 -10.06 -2.15 -1.05
N ASN A 4 -11.10 -2.92 -0.73
CA ASN A 4 -11.34 -3.45 0.61
C ASN A 4 -11.89 -4.88 0.55
N ASP A 5 -11.21 -5.74 -0.20
CA ASP A 5 -11.54 -7.14 -0.44
C ASP A 5 -10.29 -8.04 -0.35
N PRO A 6 -9.82 -8.36 0.87
CA PRO A 6 -8.62 -9.16 1.06
C PRO A 6 -8.71 -10.57 0.44
N VAL A 7 -9.90 -11.17 0.39
CA VAL A 7 -10.09 -12.51 -0.21
C VAL A 7 -9.70 -12.47 -1.67
N ARG A 8 -10.23 -11.49 -2.43
CA ARG A 8 -9.87 -11.29 -3.83
C ARG A 8 -8.38 -10.96 -4.00
N GLY A 9 -7.79 -10.19 -3.07
CA GLY A 9 -6.36 -9.89 -3.08
C GLY A 9 -5.50 -11.16 -3.00
N LYS A 10 -5.86 -12.08 -2.10
CA LYS A 10 -5.17 -13.37 -1.93
C LYS A 10 -5.28 -14.26 -3.16
N GLU A 11 -6.48 -14.39 -3.72
CA GLU A 11 -6.71 -15.15 -4.96
C GLU A 11 -5.87 -14.59 -6.12
N SER A 12 -5.81 -13.25 -6.24
CA SER A 12 -5.01 -12.58 -7.26
C SER A 12 -3.51 -12.86 -7.08
N ALA A 13 -3.00 -12.81 -5.85
CA ALA A 13 -1.61 -13.13 -5.55
C ALA A 13 -1.24 -14.58 -5.90
N ILE A 14 -2.13 -15.53 -5.61
CA ILE A 14 -1.95 -16.93 -5.99
C ILE A 14 -1.95 -17.08 -7.52
N ALA A 15 -2.80 -16.33 -8.22
CA ALA A 15 -2.84 -16.35 -9.67
C ALA A 15 -1.55 -15.80 -10.30
N GLU A 16 -0.97 -14.72 -9.76
CA GLU A 16 0.33 -14.19 -10.21
C GLU A 16 1.47 -15.17 -9.90
N TYR A 17 1.48 -15.77 -8.72
CA TYR A 17 2.42 -16.83 -8.38
C TYR A 17 2.37 -17.98 -9.40
N ASN A 18 1.18 -18.46 -9.74
CA ASN A 18 1.01 -19.52 -10.75
C ASN A 18 1.48 -19.10 -12.15
N ARG A 19 1.57 -17.79 -12.43
CA ARG A 19 2.17 -17.22 -13.65
C ARG A 19 3.69 -17.04 -13.57
N GLY A 20 4.31 -17.40 -12.44
CA GLY A 20 5.75 -17.35 -12.23
C GLY A 20 6.26 -16.12 -11.49
N ALA A 21 5.37 -15.30 -10.89
CA ALA A 21 5.82 -14.20 -10.04
C ALA A 21 6.45 -14.71 -8.74
N ASP A 22 7.61 -14.15 -8.37
CA ASP A 22 8.35 -14.41 -7.13
C ASP A 22 8.38 -13.21 -6.18
N VAL A 23 7.94 -12.04 -6.64
CA VAL A 23 7.72 -10.82 -5.86
C VAL A 23 6.46 -10.11 -6.36
N ILE A 24 5.58 -9.66 -5.45
CA ILE A 24 4.36 -8.93 -5.81
C ILE A 24 4.32 -7.56 -5.13
N PHE A 25 4.19 -6.50 -5.93
CA PHE A 25 3.89 -5.14 -5.47
C PHE A 25 2.39 -4.86 -5.61
N HIS A 26 1.71 -4.50 -4.50
CA HIS A 26 0.29 -4.20 -4.55
C HIS A 26 0.01 -2.71 -4.35
N ALA A 27 -0.86 -2.11 -5.16
CA ALA A 27 -1.39 -0.76 -4.93
C ALA A 27 -2.90 -0.82 -4.67
N ALA A 28 -3.30 -1.63 -3.68
CA ALA A 28 -4.67 -2.13 -3.56
C ALA A 28 -5.39 -1.74 -2.25
N GLY A 29 -4.88 -0.79 -1.46
CA GLY A 29 -5.51 -0.43 -0.18
C GLY A 29 -5.68 -1.63 0.75
N GLY A 30 -6.85 -1.76 1.39
CA GLY A 30 -7.18 -2.87 2.28
C GLY A 30 -7.17 -4.24 1.60
N THR A 31 -7.46 -4.33 0.30
CA THR A 31 -7.28 -5.57 -0.49
C THR A 31 -5.84 -6.06 -0.49
N GLY A 32 -4.87 -5.15 -0.37
CA GLY A 32 -3.44 -5.46 -0.38
C GLY A 32 -2.99 -6.37 0.75
N THR A 33 -3.66 -6.36 1.91
CA THR A 33 -3.34 -7.29 3.01
C THR A 33 -3.51 -8.74 2.59
N GLY A 34 -4.54 -9.03 1.78
CA GLY A 34 -4.75 -10.34 1.18
C GLY A 34 -3.65 -10.73 0.19
N VAL A 35 -3.10 -9.76 -0.55
CA VAL A 35 -1.95 -10.00 -1.43
C VAL A 35 -0.73 -10.43 -0.62
N ILE A 36 -0.45 -9.74 0.49
CA ILE A 36 0.65 -10.08 1.40
C ILE A 36 0.44 -11.49 1.99
N GLU A 37 -0.76 -11.82 2.44
CA GLU A 37 -1.10 -13.17 2.91
C GLU A 37 -0.93 -14.24 1.83
N GLY A 38 -1.33 -13.93 0.59
CA GLY A 38 -1.14 -14.80 -0.56
C GLY A 38 0.33 -15.07 -0.85
N ALA A 39 1.15 -14.02 -0.88
CA ALA A 39 2.60 -14.12 -1.05
C ALA A 39 3.24 -14.99 0.04
N LYS A 40 2.91 -14.73 1.31
CA LYS A 40 3.35 -15.53 2.47
C LYS A 40 2.98 -17.00 2.30
N SER A 41 1.74 -17.29 1.87
CA SER A 41 1.26 -18.67 1.70
C SER A 41 1.97 -19.45 0.59
N LYS A 42 2.56 -18.75 -0.38
CA LYS A 42 3.30 -19.33 -1.51
C LYS A 42 4.82 -19.27 -1.34
N GLY A 43 5.30 -18.70 -0.23
CA GLY A 43 6.73 -18.55 0.02
C GLY A 43 7.42 -17.58 -0.95
N ILE A 44 6.67 -16.63 -1.51
CA ILE A 44 7.18 -15.55 -2.35
C ILE A 44 7.11 -14.22 -1.61
N PHE A 45 7.77 -13.20 -2.13
CA PHE A 45 7.86 -11.91 -1.45
C PHE A 45 6.76 -10.92 -1.85
N ALA A 46 6.55 -9.91 -1.01
CA ALA A 46 5.68 -8.77 -1.32
C ALA A 46 6.39 -7.43 -1.09
N ILE A 47 5.90 -6.39 -1.75
CA ILE A 47 6.23 -4.99 -1.47
C ILE A 47 4.94 -4.28 -1.02
N GLY A 48 4.97 -3.73 0.19
CA GLY A 48 3.84 -2.99 0.79
C GLY A 48 3.67 -1.58 0.20
N VAL A 49 2.54 -0.94 0.50
CA VAL A 49 2.16 0.39 0.01
C VAL A 49 1.53 1.27 1.08
N ASP A 50 1.75 2.58 0.94
CA ASP A 50 1.25 3.71 1.71
C ASP A 50 1.82 3.79 3.13
N SER A 51 2.01 2.66 3.81
CA SER A 51 2.61 2.57 5.15
C SER A 51 3.60 1.42 5.23
N ASN A 52 4.40 1.36 6.31
CA ASN A 52 5.23 0.19 6.56
C ASN A 52 4.31 -0.99 6.87
N GLN A 53 4.30 -2.01 6.02
CA GLN A 53 3.41 -3.17 6.14
C GLN A 53 4.14 -4.45 6.54
N ASP A 54 5.42 -4.41 6.92
CA ASP A 54 6.15 -5.62 7.33
C ASP A 54 5.48 -6.33 8.52
N TYR A 55 4.84 -5.58 9.41
CA TYR A 55 4.09 -6.15 10.54
C TYR A 55 2.96 -7.11 10.14
N VAL A 56 2.44 -7.03 8.91
CA VAL A 56 1.37 -7.92 8.42
C VAL A 56 1.89 -9.33 8.18
N ALA A 57 3.10 -9.46 7.67
CA ALA A 57 3.77 -10.73 7.42
C ALA A 57 5.29 -10.58 7.53
N PRO A 58 5.85 -10.57 8.76
CA PRO A 58 7.27 -10.33 8.96
C PRO A 58 8.14 -11.29 8.16
N GLY A 59 9.12 -10.74 7.44
CA GLY A 59 10.05 -11.49 6.58
C GLY A 59 9.49 -11.88 5.21
N THR A 60 8.20 -11.63 4.94
CA THR A 60 7.60 -11.76 3.60
C THR A 60 7.61 -10.43 2.85
N VAL A 61 7.46 -9.31 3.57
CA VAL A 61 7.46 -7.97 2.97
C VAL A 61 8.90 -7.45 2.92
N LEU A 62 9.47 -7.31 1.72
CA LEU A 62 10.87 -6.87 1.55
C LEU A 62 11.07 -5.40 1.90
N THR A 63 10.08 -4.58 1.52
CA THR A 63 10.06 -3.14 1.75
C THR A 63 8.63 -2.61 1.56
N SER A 64 8.42 -1.31 1.76
CA SER A 64 7.15 -0.66 1.48
C SER A 64 7.37 0.68 0.79
N MET A 65 6.60 0.94 -0.27
CA MET A 65 6.50 2.26 -0.85
C MET A 65 5.62 3.12 0.07
N ILE A 66 6.26 4.00 0.85
CA ILE A 66 5.57 4.86 1.83
C ILE A 66 5.00 6.09 1.13
N LYS A 67 3.76 6.44 1.48
CA LYS A 67 3.11 7.68 1.05
C LYS A 67 2.67 8.47 2.27
N ASN A 68 3.35 9.58 2.53
CA ASN A 68 3.11 10.46 3.68
C ASN A 68 1.82 11.31 3.52
N VAL A 69 0.68 10.64 3.37
CA VAL A 69 -0.65 11.27 3.24
C VAL A 69 -0.99 12.03 4.52
N ASP A 70 -0.59 11.51 5.68
CA ASP A 70 -0.69 12.15 6.98
C ASP A 70 -0.07 13.56 6.98
N GLN A 71 1.15 13.69 6.44
CA GLN A 71 1.86 14.97 6.37
C GLN A 71 1.17 15.95 5.42
N ALA A 72 0.71 15.46 4.26
CA ALA A 72 -0.02 16.29 3.30
C ALA A 72 -1.34 16.83 3.86
N VAL A 73 -2.09 15.98 4.58
CA VAL A 73 -3.34 16.37 5.25
C VAL A 73 -3.04 17.36 6.37
N PHE A 74 -2.05 17.07 7.21
CA PHE A 74 -1.65 17.96 8.31
C PHE A 74 -1.27 19.36 7.81
N ALA A 75 -0.39 19.44 6.79
CA ALA A 75 0.02 20.69 6.19
C ALA A 75 -1.18 21.48 5.65
N THR A 76 -2.09 20.82 4.94
CA THR A 76 -3.29 21.46 4.39
C THR A 76 -4.19 22.04 5.48
N VAL A 77 -4.45 21.27 6.55
CA VAL A 77 -5.27 21.73 7.68
C VAL A 77 -4.60 22.88 8.41
N LYS A 78 -3.27 22.84 8.56
CA LYS A 78 -2.48 23.92 9.15
C LYS A 78 -2.62 25.22 8.34
N ASP A 79 -2.48 25.16 7.01
CA ASP A 79 -2.60 26.33 6.15
C ASP A 79 -4.00 26.97 6.23
N VAL A 80 -5.06 26.15 6.35
CA VAL A 80 -6.42 26.64 6.56
C VAL A 80 -6.53 27.36 7.90
N LYS A 81 -5.99 26.77 8.98
CA LYS A 81 -6.01 27.36 10.32
C LYS A 81 -5.25 28.69 10.38
N GLU A 82 -4.15 28.81 9.64
CA GLU A 82 -3.30 30.01 9.60
C GLU A 82 -3.80 31.07 8.60
N GLY A 83 -4.85 30.77 7.83
CA GLY A 83 -5.37 31.68 6.80
C GLY A 83 -4.45 31.82 5.58
N THR A 84 -3.50 30.90 5.41
CA THR A 84 -2.50 30.89 4.33
C THR A 84 -2.84 29.91 3.22
N PHE A 85 -3.96 29.18 3.32
CA PHE A 85 -4.39 28.19 2.34
C PHE A 85 -4.47 28.78 0.92
N LYS A 86 -3.87 28.05 -0.03
CA LYS A 86 -3.95 28.33 -1.46
C LYS A 86 -4.58 27.15 -2.18
N SER A 87 -5.64 27.43 -2.93
CA SER A 87 -6.24 26.43 -3.82
C SER A 87 -5.33 26.15 -5.01
N GLY A 88 -5.40 24.93 -5.53
CA GLY A 88 -4.60 24.50 -6.67
C GLY A 88 -4.17 23.05 -6.56
N VAL A 89 -3.30 22.64 -7.49
CA VAL A 89 -2.72 21.29 -7.51
C VAL A 89 -1.38 21.33 -6.81
N ASN A 90 -1.31 20.66 -5.66
CA ASN A 90 -0.05 20.39 -4.97
C ASN A 90 0.48 19.01 -5.42
N ARG A 91 1.73 18.97 -5.88
CA ARG A 91 2.42 17.74 -6.28
C ARG A 91 3.52 17.44 -5.27
N PHE A 92 3.42 16.30 -4.62
CA PHE A 92 4.40 15.80 -3.66
C PHE A 92 5.13 14.60 -4.27
N GLY A 93 6.43 14.50 -4.02
CA GLY A 93 7.30 13.45 -4.54
C GLY A 93 8.37 13.06 -3.53
N VAL A 94 9.40 12.38 -4.03
CA VAL A 94 10.63 12.08 -3.28
C VAL A 94 11.46 13.34 -3.08
#